data_AF-A0A0K2RI37-F1
#
_entry.id   AF-A0A0K2RI37-F1
#
_cell.length_a   1.000
_cell.length_b   1.000
_cell.length_c   1.000
_cell.angle_alpha   90.00
_cell.angle_beta   90.00
_cell.angle_gamma   90.00
#
_symmetry.space_group_name_H-M   'P 1'
#
loop_
_entity.id
_entity.type
_entity.pdbx_description
1 polymer ?
#
loop_
_entity_poly.entity_id
_entity_poly.type
_entity_poly.pdbx_seq_one_letter_code
_entity_poly.pdbx_strand_id
1 'polypeptide(L)'
;MSTHDFQYLLSEFLARFLPGEVGSATNTIRSYRDAFIFLRYCKAHENIAPEHMTCELLTKDLVERFLAWLEAERGCTAATRNQRLAAIRSFCRYLQARDIERIGQYQRVLAIPKKKTTTASPRHLSLDGIRLILDQPDTSKPSGRRDLALLALIYDTGARVQEIADLTLGDLRTDPPATVKLTGKGNKTRIVPLMLPTVTLVQRYADGAGLTGPANRSRSLFPNRGGVKMTRSGIAYILDKHVAAAREASPATLPDTISPHTLRHSKAMHLLQAGVNLVYIRDILGDADLKTTEIYARIDGEMKRRALQSAFTNLTPADAMPLWHQDKDMLT
;
A
#
# COMPACT_ATOMS: atom_id res chain seq x y z
N MET A 1 -17.39 37.67 -15.98
CA MET A 1 -17.70 36.30 -15.55
C MET A 1 -18.40 36.36 -14.19
N SER A 2 -19.21 35.37 -13.81
CA SER A 2 -20.18 35.51 -12.70
C SER A 2 -19.70 34.83 -11.42
N THR A 3 -20.28 35.21 -10.29
CA THR A 3 -19.92 34.74 -8.93
C THR A 3 -20.12 33.24 -8.69
N HIS A 4 -20.68 32.49 -9.66
CA HIS A 4 -21.07 31.08 -9.55
C HIS A 4 -20.14 30.09 -10.29
N ASP A 5 -19.08 30.59 -10.93
CA ASP A 5 -18.24 29.76 -11.80
C ASP A 5 -17.48 28.65 -11.03
N PHE A 6 -17.10 28.89 -9.77
CA PHE A 6 -16.31 27.93 -8.97
C PHE A 6 -17.03 26.60 -8.74
N GLN A 7 -18.30 26.63 -8.35
CA GLN A 7 -19.10 25.44 -8.00
C GLN A 7 -19.39 24.61 -9.27
N TYR A 8 -19.64 25.29 -10.39
CA TYR A 8 -19.76 24.66 -11.70
C TYR A 8 -18.43 23.99 -12.10
N LEU A 9 -17.33 24.74 -12.10
CA LEU A 9 -16.01 24.26 -12.51
C LEU A 9 -15.51 23.10 -11.64
N LEU A 10 -15.77 23.11 -10.32
CA LEU A 10 -15.46 22.00 -9.42
C LEU A 10 -16.31 20.75 -9.73
N SER A 11 -17.58 20.94 -10.08
CA SER A 11 -18.47 19.84 -10.45
C SER A 11 -18.07 19.22 -11.79
N GLU A 12 -17.78 20.04 -12.80
CA GLU A 12 -17.26 19.61 -14.11
C GLU A 12 -15.90 18.91 -13.96
N PHE A 13 -14.99 19.46 -13.14
CA PHE A 13 -13.70 18.85 -12.82
C PHE A 13 -13.85 17.41 -12.29
N LEU A 14 -14.70 17.21 -11.27
CA LEU A 14 -14.88 15.92 -10.63
C LEU A 14 -15.70 14.92 -11.47
N ALA A 15 -16.67 15.39 -12.25
CA ALA A 15 -17.64 14.54 -12.95
C ALA A 15 -17.36 14.32 -14.45
N ARG A 16 -16.61 15.21 -15.12
CA ARG A 16 -16.30 15.13 -16.57
C ARG A 16 -14.81 15.09 -16.87
N PHE A 17 -14.05 16.06 -16.35
CA PHE A 17 -12.60 16.17 -16.64
C PHE A 17 -11.81 14.99 -16.09
N LEU A 18 -11.92 14.70 -14.78
CA LEU A 18 -11.16 13.59 -14.18
C LEU A 18 -11.55 12.22 -14.77
N PRO A 19 -12.83 11.85 -14.96
CA PRO A 19 -13.18 10.55 -15.52
C PRO A 19 -12.91 10.43 -17.03
N GLY A 20 -13.21 11.48 -17.81
CA GLY A 20 -13.12 11.50 -19.26
C GLY A 20 -11.73 11.89 -19.76
N GLU A 21 -11.42 13.18 -19.73
CA GLU A 21 -10.19 13.75 -20.29
C GLU A 21 -8.90 13.17 -19.66
N VAL A 22 -8.91 12.90 -18.34
CA VAL A 22 -7.73 12.40 -17.61
C VAL A 22 -7.74 10.87 -17.43
N GLY A 23 -8.86 10.18 -17.69
CA GLY A 23 -8.98 8.73 -17.46
C GLY A 23 -8.73 8.30 -16.00
N SER A 24 -9.02 9.17 -15.02
CA SER A 24 -8.71 8.93 -13.61
C SER A 24 -9.55 7.80 -13.03
N ALA A 25 -8.89 6.80 -12.44
CA ALA A 25 -9.58 5.72 -11.73
C ALA A 25 -10.49 6.25 -10.61
N THR A 26 -11.62 5.58 -10.36
CA THR A 26 -12.68 6.00 -9.42
C THR A 26 -12.17 6.30 -8.00
N ASN A 27 -11.15 5.57 -7.52
CA ASN A 27 -10.53 5.82 -6.22
C ASN A 27 -9.75 7.15 -6.18
N THR A 28 -9.13 7.57 -7.30
CA THR A 28 -8.48 8.89 -7.43
C THR A 28 -9.54 10.00 -7.37
N ILE A 29 -10.64 9.86 -8.12
CA ILE A 29 -11.74 10.84 -8.14
C ILE A 29 -12.34 11.00 -6.74
N ARG A 30 -12.63 9.90 -6.04
CA ARG A 30 -13.09 9.94 -4.63
C ARG A 30 -12.06 10.63 -3.72
N SER A 31 -10.79 10.25 -3.82
CA SER A 31 -9.70 10.84 -3.02
C SER A 31 -9.49 12.35 -3.29
N TYR A 32 -9.78 12.82 -4.51
CA TYR A 32 -9.75 14.24 -4.88
C TYR A 32 -11.00 14.98 -4.39
N ARG A 33 -12.21 14.43 -4.59
CA ARG A 33 -13.46 14.95 -4.00
C ARG A 33 -13.31 15.17 -2.49
N ASP A 34 -12.75 14.19 -1.80
CA ASP A 34 -12.60 14.23 -0.33
C ASP A 34 -11.57 15.28 0.13
N ALA A 35 -10.72 15.81 -0.77
CA ALA A 35 -9.85 16.94 -0.46
C ALA A 35 -10.62 18.27 -0.36
N PHE A 36 -11.79 18.37 -1.00
CA PHE A 36 -12.67 19.54 -0.89
C PHE A 36 -13.44 19.62 0.44
N ILE A 37 -13.01 18.87 1.46
CA ILE A 37 -13.17 19.28 2.87
C ILE A 37 -12.63 20.71 3.12
N PHE A 38 -11.74 21.21 2.24
CA PHE A 38 -11.44 22.63 2.03
C PHE A 38 -12.66 23.56 2.14
N LEU A 39 -13.81 23.22 1.54
CA LEU A 39 -15.01 24.07 1.60
C LEU A 39 -15.66 24.09 2.99
N ARG A 40 -15.49 23.04 3.80
CA ARG A 40 -15.93 23.03 5.21
C ARG A 40 -14.98 23.87 6.06
N TYR A 41 -13.68 23.80 5.80
CA TYR A 41 -12.68 24.67 6.43
C TYR A 41 -12.97 26.15 6.15
N CYS A 42 -13.21 26.51 4.88
CA CYS A 42 -13.51 27.88 4.48
C CYS A 42 -14.76 28.43 5.20
N LYS A 43 -15.81 27.61 5.35
CA LYS A 43 -17.01 28.01 6.11
C LYS A 43 -16.74 28.21 7.61
N ALA A 44 -15.91 27.37 8.21
CA ALA A 44 -15.71 27.35 9.66
C ALA A 44 -14.62 28.32 10.17
N HIS A 45 -13.57 28.59 9.38
CA HIS A 45 -12.40 29.35 9.82
C HIS A 45 -12.14 30.63 9.01
N GLU A 46 -12.74 30.77 7.82
CA GLU A 46 -12.54 31.90 6.92
C GLU A 46 -13.86 32.66 6.65
N ASN A 47 -14.98 32.20 7.24
CA ASN A 47 -16.35 32.69 7.04
C ASN A 47 -16.85 32.68 5.57
N ILE A 48 -16.19 31.91 4.69
CA ILE A 48 -16.58 31.76 3.27
C ILE A 48 -17.46 30.50 3.14
N ALA A 49 -18.77 30.69 3.04
CA ALA A 49 -19.70 29.61 2.77
C ALA A 49 -19.45 28.97 1.39
N PRO A 50 -19.69 27.65 1.18
CA PRO A 50 -19.46 26.98 -0.10
C PRO A 50 -20.13 27.64 -1.31
N GLU A 51 -21.29 28.24 -1.11
CA GLU A 51 -22.09 29.02 -2.04
C GLU A 51 -21.49 30.40 -2.39
N HIS A 52 -20.59 30.92 -1.57
CA HIS A 52 -19.86 32.19 -1.76
C HIS A 52 -18.38 31.98 -2.15
N MET A 53 -17.92 30.73 -2.28
CA MET A 53 -16.57 30.45 -2.75
C MET A 53 -16.43 30.83 -4.23
N THR A 54 -15.37 31.53 -4.60
CA THR A 54 -15.09 31.94 -5.98
C THR A 54 -13.69 31.52 -6.41
N CYS A 55 -13.44 31.56 -7.73
CA CYS A 55 -12.11 31.36 -8.31
C CYS A 55 -11.08 32.39 -7.79
N GLU A 56 -11.51 33.62 -7.53
CA GLU A 56 -10.70 34.69 -6.96
C GLU A 56 -10.30 34.41 -5.50
N LEU A 57 -11.20 33.85 -4.69
CA LEU A 57 -10.89 33.50 -3.31
C LEU A 57 -9.91 32.32 -3.19
N LEU A 58 -9.73 31.48 -4.23
CA LEU A 58 -8.78 30.36 -4.27
C LEU A 58 -7.31 30.84 -4.38
N THR A 59 -6.84 31.55 -3.36
CA THR A 59 -5.49 32.12 -3.28
C THR A 59 -4.47 31.11 -2.74
N LYS A 60 -3.18 31.38 -2.95
CA LYS A 60 -2.09 30.61 -2.32
C LYS A 60 -2.26 30.57 -0.80
N ASP A 61 -2.55 31.70 -0.19
CA ASP A 61 -2.44 31.86 1.26
C ASP A 61 -3.65 31.24 1.97
N LEU A 62 -4.84 31.27 1.37
CA LEU A 62 -6.00 30.47 1.81
C LEU A 62 -5.70 28.96 1.76
N VAL A 63 -5.04 28.48 0.70
CA VAL A 63 -4.65 27.07 0.58
C VAL A 63 -3.56 26.72 1.61
N GLU A 64 -2.61 27.61 1.90
CA GLU A 64 -1.59 27.36 2.92
C GLU A 64 -2.17 27.35 4.35
N ARG A 65 -3.12 28.24 4.69
CA ARG A 65 -3.85 28.20 5.96
C ARG A 65 -4.66 26.91 6.13
N PHE A 66 -5.41 26.49 5.09
CA PHE A 66 -6.08 25.18 5.07
C PHE A 66 -5.12 24.00 5.32
N LEU A 67 -3.95 24.02 4.71
CA LEU A 67 -2.97 22.94 4.86
C LEU A 67 -2.25 22.96 6.21
N ALA A 68 -2.19 24.11 6.90
CA ALA A 68 -1.76 24.19 8.30
C ALA A 68 -2.86 23.65 9.24
N TRP A 69 -4.12 24.05 9.03
CA TRP A 69 -5.29 23.56 9.77
C TRP A 69 -5.43 22.03 9.75
N LEU A 70 -5.22 21.41 8.58
CA LEU A 70 -5.20 19.94 8.47
C LEU A 70 -4.20 19.29 9.43
N GLU A 71 -3.01 19.87 9.61
CA GLU A 71 -1.99 19.32 10.51
C GLU A 71 -2.30 19.66 11.98
N ALA A 72 -2.67 20.90 12.27
CA ALA A 72 -2.85 21.42 13.63
C ALA A 72 -4.14 20.93 14.32
N GLU A 73 -5.30 21.07 13.67
CA GLU A 73 -6.60 20.75 14.28
C GLU A 73 -7.12 19.36 13.90
N ARG A 74 -6.82 18.88 12.67
CA ARG A 74 -7.27 17.56 12.21
C ARG A 74 -6.24 16.45 12.41
N GLY A 75 -5.08 16.75 13.00
CA GLY A 75 -3.99 15.78 13.23
C GLY A 75 -3.52 15.04 11.98
N CYS A 76 -3.75 15.59 10.78
CA CYS A 76 -3.46 14.89 9.53
C CYS A 76 -1.95 14.83 9.28
N THR A 77 -1.47 13.64 8.96
CA THR A 77 -0.07 13.45 8.58
C THR A 77 0.31 14.30 7.36
N ALA A 78 1.60 14.63 7.25
CA ALA A 78 2.15 15.32 6.07
C ALA A 78 1.86 14.59 4.75
N ALA A 79 1.65 13.27 4.75
CA ALA A 79 1.20 12.51 3.60
C ALA A 79 -0.26 12.84 3.20
N THR A 80 -1.18 12.88 4.17
CA THR A 80 -2.58 13.29 3.96
C THR A 80 -2.67 14.75 3.50
N ARG A 81 -1.91 15.66 4.13
CA ARG A 81 -1.75 17.06 3.71
C ARG A 81 -1.31 17.15 2.24
N ASN A 82 -0.24 16.43 1.88
CA ASN A 82 0.29 16.43 0.52
C ASN A 82 -0.68 15.81 -0.50
N GLN A 83 -1.55 14.87 -0.11
CA GLN A 83 -2.62 14.36 -0.97
C GLN A 83 -3.71 15.42 -1.20
N ARG A 84 -4.13 16.15 -0.16
CA ARG A 84 -5.12 17.24 -0.33
C ARG A 84 -4.57 18.35 -1.24
N LEU A 85 -3.32 18.76 -1.02
CA LEU A 85 -2.62 19.71 -1.90
C LEU A 85 -2.48 19.18 -3.34
N ALA A 86 -2.29 17.87 -3.55
CA ALA A 86 -2.22 17.30 -4.90
C ALA A 86 -3.56 17.41 -5.66
N ALA A 87 -4.69 17.21 -4.97
CA ALA A 87 -6.01 17.41 -5.55
C ALA A 87 -6.27 18.88 -5.88
N ILE A 88 -5.99 19.81 -4.96
CA ILE A 88 -6.13 21.26 -5.18
C ILE A 88 -5.25 21.73 -6.35
N ARG A 89 -3.99 21.28 -6.43
CA ARG A 89 -3.09 21.59 -7.58
C ARG A 89 -3.60 20.97 -8.87
N SER A 90 -4.25 19.81 -8.84
CA SER A 90 -4.87 19.21 -10.03
C SER A 90 -6.07 20.03 -10.51
N PHE A 91 -6.85 20.60 -9.61
CA PHE A 91 -7.94 21.53 -9.95
C PHE A 91 -7.39 22.87 -10.48
N CYS A 92 -6.33 23.41 -9.89
CA CYS A 92 -5.68 24.63 -10.38
C CYS A 92 -5.15 24.50 -11.81
N ARG A 93 -4.55 23.36 -12.19
CA ARG A 93 -4.15 23.12 -13.60
C ARG A 93 -5.34 23.08 -14.57
N TYR A 94 -6.46 22.54 -14.11
CA TYR A 94 -7.69 22.49 -14.88
C TYR A 94 -8.31 23.89 -15.07
N LEU A 95 -8.28 24.73 -14.03
CA LEU A 95 -8.74 26.11 -14.08
C LEU A 95 -7.90 26.98 -15.03
N GLN A 96 -6.59 26.74 -15.15
CA GLN A 96 -5.71 27.54 -16.04
C GLN A 96 -6.10 27.53 -17.52
N ALA A 97 -6.88 26.56 -17.98
CA ALA A 97 -7.40 26.50 -19.36
C ALA A 97 -8.83 27.07 -19.51
N ARG A 98 -9.49 27.47 -18.41
CA ARG A 98 -10.89 27.93 -18.36
C ARG A 98 -11.04 29.33 -17.74
N ASP A 99 -10.09 29.76 -16.93
CA ASP A 99 -9.98 31.10 -16.32
C ASP A 99 -8.54 31.60 -16.53
N ILE A 100 -8.35 32.26 -17.68
CA ILE A 100 -7.04 32.71 -18.16
C ILE A 100 -6.54 33.92 -17.36
N GLU A 101 -7.47 34.79 -16.92
CA GLU A 101 -7.19 35.98 -16.10
C GLU A 101 -6.41 35.62 -14.82
N ARG A 102 -6.78 34.51 -14.16
CA ARG A 102 -6.21 34.11 -12.86
C ARG A 102 -5.09 33.07 -12.96
N ILE A 103 -4.53 32.80 -14.16
CA ILE A 103 -3.39 31.88 -14.34
C ILE A 103 -2.23 32.17 -13.37
N GLY A 104 -1.90 33.44 -13.14
CA GLY A 104 -0.85 33.85 -12.20
C GLY A 104 -1.14 33.46 -10.74
N GLN A 105 -2.40 33.54 -10.31
CA GLN A 105 -2.84 33.08 -8.99
C GLN A 105 -2.79 31.55 -8.90
N TYR A 106 -3.26 30.84 -9.92
CA TYR A 106 -3.16 29.38 -9.98
C TYR A 106 -1.71 28.91 -9.97
N GLN A 107 -0.78 29.60 -10.64
CA GLN A 107 0.66 29.28 -10.55
C GLN A 107 1.20 29.42 -9.12
N ARG A 108 0.76 30.42 -8.33
CA ARG A 108 1.16 30.54 -6.90
C ARG A 108 0.67 29.36 -6.07
N VAL A 109 -0.55 28.85 -6.31
CA VAL A 109 -1.05 27.60 -5.67
C VAL A 109 -0.29 26.37 -6.17
N LEU A 110 0.07 26.33 -7.46
CA LEU A 110 0.91 25.29 -8.06
C LEU A 110 2.35 25.31 -7.55
N ALA A 111 2.85 26.43 -7.01
CA ALA A 111 4.19 26.54 -6.44
C ALA A 111 4.31 25.98 -5.01
N ILE A 112 3.21 25.89 -4.24
CA ILE A 112 3.23 25.46 -2.82
C ILE A 112 4.02 24.15 -2.65
N PRO A 113 5.07 24.10 -1.82
CA PRO A 113 5.89 22.90 -1.68
C PRO A 113 5.12 21.74 -1.01
N LYS A 114 5.42 20.51 -1.43
CA LYS A 114 5.05 19.32 -0.67
C LYS A 114 5.93 19.26 0.58
N LYS A 115 5.33 19.08 1.76
CA LYS A 115 6.08 18.93 3.01
C LYS A 115 6.88 17.61 2.94
N LYS A 116 8.16 17.62 3.31
CA LYS A 116 8.97 16.38 3.33
C LYS A 116 8.32 15.38 4.27
N THR A 117 8.07 14.17 3.79
CA THR A 117 7.57 13.04 4.59
C THR A 117 8.72 12.11 4.89
N THR A 118 9.00 11.85 6.16
CA THR A 118 9.79 10.69 6.58
C THR A 118 9.01 9.43 6.23
N THR A 119 9.41 8.72 5.17
CA THR A 119 9.01 7.33 4.98
C THR A 119 9.70 6.51 6.06
N ALA A 120 8.99 6.26 7.16
CA ALA A 120 9.37 5.21 8.10
C ALA A 120 9.57 3.91 7.32
N SER A 121 10.67 3.21 7.57
CA SER A 121 10.91 1.87 7.04
C SER A 121 9.68 1.01 7.34
N PRO A 122 8.97 0.44 6.35
CA PRO A 122 7.75 -0.29 6.64
C PRO A 122 8.11 -1.51 7.48
N ARG A 123 7.42 -1.69 8.61
CA ARG A 123 7.69 -2.84 9.49
C ARG A 123 7.23 -4.10 8.76
N HIS A 124 8.17 -4.99 8.43
CA HIS A 124 7.83 -6.37 8.07
C HIS A 124 7.61 -7.20 9.33
N LEU A 125 6.92 -8.31 9.17
CA LEU A 125 6.83 -9.38 10.16
C LEU A 125 7.99 -10.35 9.94
N SER A 126 8.51 -10.96 11.01
CA SER A 126 9.38 -12.13 10.89
C SER A 126 8.60 -13.34 10.37
N LEU A 127 9.32 -14.39 9.94
CA LEU A 127 8.70 -15.67 9.56
C LEU A 127 7.87 -16.26 10.71
N ASP A 128 8.36 -16.17 11.95
CA ASP A 128 7.62 -16.62 13.14
C ASP A 128 6.38 -15.77 13.41
N GLY A 129 6.45 -14.45 13.17
CA GLY A 129 5.28 -13.56 13.26
C GLY A 129 4.21 -13.87 12.21
N ILE A 130 4.62 -14.23 10.99
CA ILE A 130 3.71 -14.72 9.94
C ILE A 130 3.09 -16.07 10.37
N ARG A 131 3.90 -17.01 10.84
CA ARG A 131 3.44 -18.32 11.31
C ARG A 131 2.44 -18.20 12.45
N LEU A 132 2.76 -17.41 13.48
CA LEU A 132 1.91 -17.19 14.64
C LEU A 132 0.51 -16.69 14.25
N ILE A 133 0.38 -15.86 13.21
CA ILE A 133 -0.91 -15.41 12.67
C ILE A 133 -1.62 -16.51 11.85
N LEU A 134 -0.87 -17.31 11.09
CA LEU A 134 -1.42 -18.41 10.28
C LEU A 134 -1.83 -19.63 11.13
N ASP A 135 -1.30 -19.80 12.33
CA ASP A 135 -1.65 -20.89 13.25
C ASP A 135 -2.96 -20.61 14.05
N GLN A 136 -3.52 -19.38 13.99
CA GLN A 136 -4.76 -18.98 14.71
C GLN A 136 -6.11 -19.47 14.12
N PRO A 137 -6.31 -19.59 12.78
CA PRO A 137 -7.64 -19.89 12.26
C PRO A 137 -8.07 -21.34 12.50
N ASP A 138 -8.99 -21.53 13.44
CA ASP A 138 -9.60 -22.82 13.79
C ASP A 138 -10.16 -23.59 12.58
N THR A 139 -9.37 -24.54 12.08
CA THR A 139 -9.67 -25.34 10.89
C THR A 139 -10.77 -26.38 11.11
N SER A 140 -11.25 -26.62 12.33
CA SER A 140 -12.44 -27.43 12.53
C SER A 140 -13.66 -26.78 11.86
N LYS A 141 -13.75 -25.44 11.95
CA LYS A 141 -14.87 -24.62 11.43
C LYS A 141 -14.64 -24.22 9.96
N PRO A 142 -15.67 -24.25 9.09
CA PRO A 142 -15.54 -23.82 7.69
C PRO A 142 -15.00 -22.39 7.52
N SER A 143 -15.31 -21.50 8.45
CA SER A 143 -14.80 -20.13 8.48
C SER A 143 -13.29 -20.07 8.74
N GLY A 144 -12.72 -20.89 9.63
CA GLY A 144 -11.29 -20.92 9.88
C GLY A 144 -10.50 -21.53 8.71
N ARG A 145 -11.05 -22.57 8.05
CA ARG A 145 -10.47 -23.11 6.81
C ARG A 145 -10.37 -22.05 5.71
N ARG A 146 -11.44 -21.27 5.51
CA ARG A 146 -11.46 -20.11 4.59
C ARG A 146 -10.42 -19.06 5.00
N ASP A 147 -10.44 -18.65 6.26
CA ASP A 147 -9.56 -17.58 6.76
C ASP A 147 -8.07 -17.97 6.61
N LEU A 148 -7.72 -19.22 6.91
CA LEU A 148 -6.37 -19.76 6.71
C LEU A 148 -5.96 -19.77 5.23
N ALA A 149 -6.80 -20.34 4.35
CA ALA A 149 -6.53 -20.37 2.92
C ALA A 149 -6.37 -18.96 2.32
N LEU A 150 -7.18 -18.00 2.79
CA LEU A 150 -7.14 -16.59 2.41
C LEU A 150 -5.86 -15.89 2.88
N LEU A 151 -5.47 -16.05 4.15
CA LEU A 151 -4.26 -15.43 4.70
C LEU A 151 -2.99 -16.04 4.13
N ALA A 152 -2.95 -17.37 3.98
CA ALA A 152 -1.84 -18.08 3.33
C ALA A 152 -1.67 -17.62 1.87
N LEU A 153 -2.76 -17.48 1.10
CA LEU A 153 -2.69 -17.01 -0.29
C LEU A 153 -2.24 -15.54 -0.38
N ILE A 154 -2.72 -14.64 0.50
CA ILE A 154 -2.26 -13.24 0.56
C ILE A 154 -0.74 -13.19 0.79
N TYR A 155 -0.24 -13.95 1.76
CA TYR A 155 1.19 -13.97 2.07
C TYR A 155 1.99 -14.60 0.93
N ASP A 156 1.65 -15.81 0.48
CA ASP A 156 2.47 -16.56 -0.48
C ASP A 156 2.59 -15.85 -1.84
N THR A 157 1.51 -15.25 -2.31
CA THR A 157 1.50 -14.49 -3.58
C THR A 157 2.02 -13.06 -3.43
N GLY A 158 2.13 -12.55 -2.20
CA GLY A 158 2.31 -11.13 -1.92
C GLY A 158 1.22 -10.24 -2.54
N ALA A 159 0.02 -10.75 -2.83
CA ALA A 159 -1.02 -10.03 -3.55
C ALA A 159 -1.52 -8.78 -2.80
N ARG A 160 -2.07 -7.82 -3.55
CA ARG A 160 -2.78 -6.68 -2.97
C ARG A 160 -4.17 -7.14 -2.52
N VAL A 161 -4.68 -6.56 -1.43
CA VAL A 161 -6.01 -6.92 -0.88
C VAL A 161 -7.17 -6.84 -1.89
N GLN A 162 -7.10 -5.94 -2.88
CA GLN A 162 -8.10 -5.87 -3.96
C GLN A 162 -7.95 -7.01 -4.98
N GLU A 163 -6.72 -7.45 -5.27
CA GLU A 163 -6.45 -8.55 -6.20
C GLU A 163 -6.99 -9.88 -5.64
N ILE A 164 -6.93 -10.09 -4.32
CA ILE A 164 -7.52 -11.24 -3.62
C ILE A 164 -9.05 -11.11 -3.48
N ALA A 165 -9.57 -9.90 -3.25
CA ALA A 165 -11.01 -9.63 -3.20
C ALA A 165 -11.71 -9.89 -4.54
N ASP A 166 -11.03 -9.62 -5.66
CA ASP A 166 -11.57 -9.79 -7.01
C ASP A 166 -11.26 -11.18 -7.62
N LEU A 167 -10.48 -12.03 -6.93
CA LEU A 167 -10.00 -13.31 -7.45
C LEU A 167 -11.15 -14.32 -7.66
N THR A 168 -11.15 -14.98 -8.81
CA THR A 168 -12.11 -16.07 -9.13
C THR A 168 -11.45 -17.45 -9.08
N LEU A 169 -12.26 -18.50 -9.03
CA LEU A 169 -11.77 -19.88 -9.15
C LEU A 169 -11.16 -20.17 -10.53
N GLY A 170 -11.60 -19.47 -11.58
CA GLY A 170 -11.07 -19.58 -12.94
C GLY A 170 -9.67 -18.97 -13.13
N ASP A 171 -9.23 -18.11 -12.20
CA ASP A 171 -7.88 -17.52 -12.17
C ASP A 171 -6.84 -18.42 -11.47
N LEU A 172 -7.27 -19.52 -10.84
CA LEU A 172 -6.42 -20.47 -10.14
C LEU A 172 -6.17 -21.72 -11.00
N ARG A 173 -4.89 -22.10 -11.17
CA ARG A 173 -4.48 -23.45 -11.60
C ARG A 173 -3.82 -24.16 -10.44
N THR A 174 -4.44 -25.23 -9.96
CA THR A 174 -3.90 -26.08 -8.89
C THR A 174 -2.93 -27.13 -9.41
N ASP A 175 -3.04 -27.51 -10.68
CA ASP A 175 -2.22 -28.55 -11.31
C ASP A 175 -0.77 -28.07 -11.52
N PRO A 176 0.24 -28.94 -11.30
CA PRO A 176 1.64 -28.57 -11.48
C PRO A 176 1.97 -28.08 -12.90
N PRO A 177 2.74 -26.98 -13.05
CA PRO A 177 3.16 -26.05 -12.01
C PRO A 177 1.99 -25.17 -11.56
N ALA A 178 1.67 -25.18 -10.26
CA ALA A 178 0.52 -24.45 -9.73
C ALA A 178 0.73 -22.92 -9.80
N THR A 179 -0.30 -22.17 -10.19
CA THR A 179 -0.22 -20.72 -10.42
C THR A 179 -1.55 -20.02 -10.15
N VAL A 180 -1.49 -18.75 -9.76
CA VAL A 180 -2.64 -17.85 -9.74
C VAL A 180 -2.44 -16.65 -10.66
N LYS A 181 -3.50 -16.26 -11.37
CA LYS A 181 -3.56 -15.05 -12.18
C LYS A 181 -4.11 -13.90 -11.33
N LEU A 182 -3.35 -12.81 -11.19
CA LEU A 182 -3.73 -11.65 -10.38
C LEU A 182 -3.92 -10.42 -11.29
N THR A 183 -5.12 -9.81 -11.22
CA THR A 183 -5.48 -8.64 -12.03
C THR A 183 -5.45 -7.37 -11.16
N GLY A 184 -4.46 -6.51 -11.41
CA GLY A 184 -4.16 -5.34 -10.59
C GLY A 184 -4.65 -4.00 -11.16
N LYS A 185 -4.16 -2.90 -10.55
CA LYS A 185 -4.50 -1.51 -10.94
C LYS A 185 -4.19 -1.28 -12.43
N GLY A 186 -5.15 -0.73 -13.17
CA GLY A 186 -5.03 -0.47 -14.60
C GLY A 186 -5.18 -1.72 -15.46
N ASN A 187 -5.95 -2.72 -14.99
CA ASN A 187 -6.20 -4.01 -15.64
C ASN A 187 -4.92 -4.82 -15.96
N LYS A 188 -3.81 -4.54 -15.28
CA LYS A 188 -2.54 -5.23 -15.48
C LYS A 188 -2.59 -6.60 -14.82
N THR A 189 -2.53 -7.66 -15.63
CA THR A 189 -2.47 -9.04 -15.17
C THR A 189 -1.03 -9.48 -14.92
N ARG A 190 -0.85 -10.44 -14.01
CA ARG A 190 0.38 -11.22 -13.82
C ARG A 190 0.04 -12.65 -13.41
N ILE A 191 0.97 -13.58 -13.62
CA ILE A 191 0.85 -14.96 -13.15
C ILE A 191 1.90 -15.16 -12.05
N VAL A 192 1.47 -15.67 -10.89
CA VAL A 192 2.33 -15.92 -9.73
C VAL A 192 2.34 -17.44 -9.43
N PRO A 193 3.51 -18.10 -9.37
CA PRO A 193 3.61 -19.49 -8.91
C PRO A 193 3.11 -19.64 -7.47
N LEU A 194 2.46 -20.75 -7.17
CA LEU A 194 1.98 -21.07 -5.82
C LEU A 194 2.80 -22.21 -5.19
N MET A 195 3.08 -22.10 -3.90
CA MET A 195 3.71 -23.18 -3.16
C MET A 195 2.69 -24.29 -2.85
N LEU A 196 3.10 -25.55 -2.93
CA LEU A 196 2.21 -26.72 -2.76
C LEU A 196 1.36 -26.68 -1.46
N PRO A 197 1.88 -26.27 -0.29
CA PRO A 197 1.05 -26.13 0.92
C PRO A 197 -0.09 -25.12 0.75
N THR A 198 0.16 -23.98 0.08
CA THR A 198 -0.86 -22.97 -0.25
C THR A 198 -1.95 -23.57 -1.13
N VAL A 199 -1.55 -24.35 -2.14
CA VAL A 199 -2.48 -25.04 -3.06
C VAL A 199 -3.36 -26.02 -2.30
N THR A 200 -2.79 -26.86 -1.43
CA THR A 200 -3.54 -27.82 -0.59
C THR A 200 -4.52 -27.12 0.35
N LEU A 201 -4.15 -25.98 0.96
CA LEU A 201 -5.06 -25.20 1.81
C LEU A 201 -6.24 -24.63 1.01
N VAL A 202 -5.98 -24.05 -0.16
CA VAL A 202 -7.02 -23.46 -1.02
C VAL A 202 -7.94 -24.52 -1.62
N GLN A 203 -7.42 -25.69 -2.02
CA GLN A 203 -8.22 -26.84 -2.47
C GLN A 203 -9.15 -27.33 -1.36
N ARG A 204 -8.61 -27.73 -0.19
CA ARG A 204 -9.41 -28.23 0.94
C ARG A 204 -10.49 -27.25 1.40
N TYR A 205 -10.23 -25.95 1.26
CA TYR A 205 -11.23 -24.90 1.47
C TYR A 205 -12.31 -24.89 0.38
N ALA A 206 -11.93 -24.85 -0.91
CA ALA A 206 -12.87 -24.83 -2.03
C ALA A 206 -13.77 -26.07 -2.08
N ASP A 207 -13.20 -27.26 -1.83
CA ASP A 207 -13.90 -28.53 -1.71
C ASP A 207 -14.96 -28.46 -0.59
N GLY A 208 -14.53 -28.09 0.62
CA GLY A 208 -15.39 -27.94 1.79
C GLY A 208 -16.39 -26.77 1.73
N ALA A 209 -16.31 -25.93 0.70
CA ALA A 209 -17.23 -24.82 0.44
C ALA A 209 -18.16 -25.07 -0.77
N GLY A 210 -18.06 -26.22 -1.45
CA GLY A 210 -18.84 -26.52 -2.66
C GLY A 210 -18.49 -25.65 -3.86
N LEU A 211 -17.25 -25.13 -3.91
CA LEU A 211 -16.75 -24.21 -4.93
C LEU A 211 -16.02 -24.91 -6.08
N THR A 212 -16.15 -26.23 -6.20
CA THR A 212 -15.47 -27.06 -7.20
C THR A 212 -16.18 -27.12 -8.56
N GLY A 213 -15.47 -27.52 -9.61
CA GLY A 213 -16.04 -27.82 -10.92
C GLY A 213 -16.31 -26.62 -11.86
N PRO A 214 -16.64 -26.88 -13.14
CA PRO A 214 -16.62 -25.85 -14.20
C PRO A 214 -17.60 -24.69 -14.00
N ALA A 215 -18.80 -24.96 -13.47
CA ALA A 215 -19.83 -23.95 -13.24
C ALA A 215 -19.44 -22.89 -12.20
N ASN A 216 -18.47 -23.19 -11.33
CA ASN A 216 -18.01 -22.28 -10.30
C ASN A 216 -16.85 -21.36 -10.76
N ARG A 217 -16.29 -21.52 -11.98
CA ARG A 217 -15.08 -20.79 -12.41
C ARG A 217 -15.20 -19.26 -12.39
N SER A 218 -16.38 -18.71 -12.63
CA SER A 218 -16.63 -17.26 -12.56
C SER A 218 -16.96 -16.73 -11.16
N ARG A 219 -17.14 -17.62 -10.17
CA ARG A 219 -17.41 -17.22 -8.78
C ARG A 219 -16.12 -16.75 -8.11
N SER A 220 -16.27 -15.82 -7.17
CA SER A 220 -15.19 -15.38 -6.30
C SER A 220 -14.64 -16.57 -5.51
N LEU A 221 -13.32 -16.66 -5.39
CA LEU A 221 -12.68 -17.71 -4.58
C LEU A 221 -13.05 -17.56 -3.11
N PHE A 222 -13.21 -16.33 -2.60
CA PHE A 222 -13.55 -16.05 -1.21
C PHE A 222 -14.85 -15.22 -1.10
N PRO A 223 -16.03 -15.86 -1.20
CA PRO A 223 -17.30 -15.18 -0.97
C PRO A 223 -17.50 -14.77 0.50
N ASN A 224 -18.32 -13.75 0.68
CA ASN A 224 -18.90 -13.35 1.96
C ASN A 224 -20.14 -14.22 2.29
N ARG A 225 -20.77 -13.99 3.46
CA ARG A 225 -21.95 -14.79 3.91
C ARG A 225 -23.15 -14.77 2.94
N GLY A 226 -23.25 -13.77 2.07
CA GLY A 226 -24.29 -13.67 1.02
C GLY A 226 -23.82 -14.12 -0.37
N GLY A 227 -22.74 -14.89 -0.49
CA GLY A 227 -22.24 -15.45 -1.75
C GLY A 227 -21.52 -14.47 -2.69
N VAL A 228 -21.61 -13.16 -2.44
CA VAL A 228 -20.90 -12.12 -3.19
C VAL A 228 -19.43 -12.04 -2.75
N LYS A 229 -18.52 -11.58 -3.62
CA LYS A 229 -17.10 -11.40 -3.29
C LYS A 229 -16.86 -10.59 -2.00
N MET A 230 -15.79 -10.91 -1.28
CA MET A 230 -15.44 -10.22 -0.04
C MET A 230 -14.96 -8.78 -0.31
N THR A 231 -15.23 -7.86 0.62
CA THR A 231 -14.71 -6.47 0.54
C THR A 231 -13.29 -6.39 1.11
N ARG A 232 -12.51 -5.38 0.70
CA ARG A 232 -11.19 -5.09 1.31
C ARG A 232 -11.25 -4.96 2.83
N SER A 233 -12.31 -4.35 3.36
CA SER A 233 -12.53 -4.20 4.80
C SER A 233 -12.86 -5.54 5.48
N GLY A 234 -13.58 -6.44 4.81
CA GLY A 234 -13.82 -7.80 5.31
C GLY A 234 -12.54 -8.63 5.38
N ILE A 235 -11.65 -8.49 4.39
CA ILE A 235 -10.32 -9.14 4.39
C ILE A 235 -9.44 -8.56 5.49
N ALA A 236 -9.42 -7.23 5.67
CA ALA A 236 -8.71 -6.58 6.76
C ALA A 236 -9.23 -7.08 8.13
N TYR A 237 -10.54 -7.07 8.36
CA TYR A 237 -11.15 -7.58 9.59
C TYR A 237 -10.79 -9.04 9.91
N ILE A 238 -10.69 -9.92 8.91
CA ILE A 238 -10.21 -11.30 9.13
C ILE A 238 -8.76 -11.31 9.61
N LEU A 239 -7.87 -10.52 9.00
CA LEU A 239 -6.49 -10.39 9.45
C LEU A 239 -6.41 -9.77 10.86
N ASP A 240 -7.11 -8.67 11.11
CA ASP A 240 -7.10 -7.95 12.39
C ASP A 240 -7.55 -8.86 13.54
N LYS A 241 -8.59 -9.68 13.32
CA LYS A 241 -9.07 -10.71 14.25
C LYS A 241 -7.97 -11.73 14.59
N HIS A 242 -7.30 -12.30 13.58
CA HIS A 242 -6.27 -13.32 13.81
C HIS A 242 -4.96 -12.71 14.34
N VAL A 243 -4.68 -11.44 14.07
CA VAL A 243 -3.62 -10.66 14.72
C VAL A 243 -3.89 -10.42 16.20
N ALA A 244 -5.15 -10.18 16.59
CA ALA A 244 -5.53 -10.06 18.00
C ALA A 244 -5.30 -11.39 18.75
N ALA A 245 -5.85 -12.49 18.24
CA ALA A 245 -5.65 -13.83 18.81
C ALA A 245 -4.16 -14.22 18.90
N ALA A 246 -3.35 -13.88 17.88
CA ALA A 246 -1.91 -14.11 17.89
C ALA A 246 -1.17 -13.36 19.02
N ARG A 247 -1.60 -12.13 19.35
CA ARG A 247 -1.04 -11.34 20.47
C ARG A 247 -1.48 -11.85 21.85
N GLU A 248 -2.68 -12.43 21.94
CA GLU A 248 -3.16 -13.09 23.17
C GLU A 248 -2.42 -14.42 23.39
N ALA A 249 -2.17 -15.18 22.32
CA ALA A 249 -1.45 -16.46 22.37
C ALA A 249 0.07 -16.33 22.59
N SER A 250 0.68 -15.19 22.25
CA SER A 250 2.10 -14.94 22.52
C SER A 250 2.40 -13.44 22.68
N PRO A 251 3.10 -13.03 23.76
CA PRO A 251 3.57 -11.65 23.93
C PRO A 251 4.79 -11.30 23.04
N ALA A 252 5.15 -12.17 22.09
CA ALA A 252 6.18 -11.89 21.09
C ALA A 252 5.84 -10.63 20.27
N THR A 253 6.87 -9.88 19.86
CA THR A 253 6.72 -8.53 19.29
C THR A 253 6.15 -8.50 17.87
N LEU A 254 4.84 -8.75 17.74
CA LEU A 254 4.05 -8.36 16.58
C LEU A 254 3.91 -6.82 16.54
N PRO A 255 4.24 -6.15 15.42
CA PRO A 255 4.09 -4.70 15.26
C PRO A 255 2.69 -4.17 15.61
N ASP A 256 2.64 -2.95 16.15
CA ASP A 256 1.43 -2.24 16.58
C ASP A 256 0.32 -2.23 15.52
N THR A 257 0.69 -2.06 14.24
CA THR A 257 -0.21 -2.08 13.09
C THR A 257 0.19 -3.13 12.07
N ILE A 258 -0.71 -4.09 11.83
CA ILE A 258 -0.59 -5.12 10.80
C ILE A 258 -1.74 -4.92 9.82
N SER A 259 -1.51 -5.20 8.54
CA SER A 259 -2.48 -5.01 7.46
C SER A 259 -2.16 -5.96 6.30
N PRO A 260 -3.06 -6.14 5.32
CA PRO A 260 -2.73 -6.91 4.12
C PRO A 260 -1.53 -6.35 3.33
N HIS A 261 -1.26 -5.04 3.44
CA HIS A 261 -0.05 -4.43 2.88
C HIS A 261 1.21 -4.79 3.69
N THR A 262 1.09 -4.99 5.00
CA THR A 262 2.17 -5.50 5.87
C THR A 262 2.54 -6.94 5.50
N LEU A 263 1.56 -7.82 5.24
CA LEU A 263 1.81 -9.19 4.77
C LEU A 263 2.58 -9.19 3.43
N ARG A 264 2.11 -8.40 2.46
CA ARG A 264 2.77 -8.21 1.15
C ARG A 264 4.21 -7.69 1.30
N HIS A 265 4.42 -6.67 2.13
CA HIS A 265 5.75 -6.12 2.40
C HIS A 265 6.68 -7.16 3.07
N SER A 266 6.12 -8.02 3.93
CA SER A 266 6.87 -9.11 4.57
C SER A 266 7.28 -10.19 3.57
N LYS A 267 6.39 -10.65 2.68
CA LYS A 267 6.78 -11.58 1.58
C LYS A 267 7.87 -10.98 0.69
N ALA A 268 7.80 -9.68 0.40
CA ALA A 268 8.83 -8.97 -0.37
C ALA A 268 10.21 -8.99 0.31
N MET A 269 10.26 -8.66 1.61
CA MET A 269 11.48 -8.73 2.42
C MET A 269 12.02 -10.16 2.55
N HIS A 270 11.16 -11.15 2.80
CA HIS A 270 11.57 -12.55 2.93
C HIS A 270 12.13 -13.13 1.61
N LEU A 271 11.56 -12.76 0.46
CA LEU A 271 12.13 -13.12 -0.85
C LEU A 271 13.52 -12.47 -1.04
N LEU A 272 13.70 -11.22 -0.63
CA LEU A 272 14.99 -10.52 -0.74
C LEU A 272 16.06 -11.12 0.19
N GLN A 273 15.69 -11.43 1.43
CA GLN A 273 16.56 -12.07 2.43
C GLN A 273 16.90 -13.53 2.07
N ALA A 274 16.08 -14.18 1.25
CA ALA A 274 16.36 -15.46 0.60
C ALA A 274 17.20 -15.34 -0.69
N GLY A 275 17.64 -14.13 -1.07
CA GLY A 275 18.51 -13.88 -2.22
C GLY A 275 17.80 -13.80 -3.58
N VAL A 276 16.47 -13.74 -3.62
CA VAL A 276 15.73 -13.63 -4.89
C VAL A 276 15.99 -12.26 -5.52
N ASN A 277 16.32 -12.25 -6.82
CA ASN A 277 16.61 -11.02 -7.55
C ASN A 277 15.42 -10.04 -7.52
N LEU A 278 15.70 -8.75 -7.24
CA LEU A 278 14.72 -7.66 -7.18
C LEU A 278 13.81 -7.55 -8.41
N VAL A 279 14.27 -7.98 -9.58
CA VAL A 279 13.47 -8.06 -10.82
C VAL A 279 12.34 -9.09 -10.66
N TYR A 280 12.64 -10.32 -10.22
CA TYR A 280 11.62 -11.33 -9.98
C TYR A 280 10.69 -10.95 -8.83
N ILE A 281 11.21 -10.31 -7.77
CA ILE A 281 10.37 -9.79 -6.67
C ILE A 281 9.38 -8.73 -7.20
N ARG A 282 9.85 -7.76 -7.99
CA ARG A 282 9.01 -6.74 -8.65
C ARG A 282 7.92 -7.39 -9.50
N ASP A 283 8.26 -8.43 -10.26
CA ASP A 283 7.35 -9.05 -11.23
C ASP A 283 6.32 -9.96 -10.54
N ILE A 284 6.72 -10.74 -9.52
CA ILE A 284 5.82 -11.50 -8.63
C ILE A 284 4.83 -10.59 -7.91
N LEU A 285 5.30 -9.44 -7.40
CA LEU A 285 4.46 -8.47 -6.72
C LEU A 285 3.64 -7.61 -7.68
N GLY A 286 4.08 -7.46 -8.93
CA GLY A 286 3.51 -6.54 -9.91
C GLY A 286 3.57 -5.08 -9.47
N ASP A 287 4.66 -4.63 -8.85
CA ASP A 287 4.88 -3.22 -8.52
C ASP A 287 5.45 -2.45 -9.72
N ALA A 288 4.81 -1.32 -10.04
CA ALA A 288 5.06 -0.56 -11.27
C ALA A 288 6.07 0.59 -11.11
N ASP A 289 6.65 0.76 -9.92
CA ASP A 289 7.65 1.79 -9.61
C ASP A 289 8.85 1.14 -8.91
N LEU A 290 10.04 1.29 -9.51
CA LEU A 290 11.31 0.80 -8.98
C LEU A 290 11.65 1.42 -7.63
N LYS A 291 11.17 2.63 -7.30
CA LYS A 291 11.44 3.28 -6.01
C LYS A 291 10.87 2.50 -4.82
N THR A 292 9.71 1.87 -5.00
CA THR A 292 9.17 0.94 -3.99
C THR A 292 10.04 -0.30 -3.79
N THR A 293 10.79 -0.71 -4.82
CA THR A 293 11.68 -1.88 -4.78
C THR A 293 13.07 -1.52 -4.24
N GLU A 294 13.62 -0.35 -4.59
CA GLU A 294 14.87 0.18 -4.01
C GLU A 294 14.79 0.33 -2.48
N ILE A 295 13.61 0.66 -1.95
CA ILE A 295 13.40 0.82 -0.51
C ILE A 295 13.75 -0.48 0.25
N TYR A 296 13.40 -1.67 -0.27
CA TYR A 296 13.77 -2.93 0.37
C TYR A 296 15.31 -3.10 0.45
N ALA A 297 16.01 -2.91 -0.67
CA ALA A 297 17.46 -3.05 -0.76
C ALA A 297 18.24 -2.00 0.05
N ARG A 298 17.65 -0.82 0.27
CA ARG A 298 18.22 0.20 1.18
C ARG A 298 18.02 -0.16 2.65
N ILE A 299 16.96 -0.90 3.02
CA ILE A 299 16.61 -1.24 4.40
C ILE A 299 17.39 -2.46 4.93
N ASP A 300 17.57 -3.52 4.12
CA ASP A 300 18.13 -4.77 4.65
C ASP A 300 19.64 -4.71 4.92
N GLY A 301 20.01 -4.45 6.17
CA GLY A 301 21.40 -4.46 6.64
C GLY A 301 22.05 -5.84 6.55
N GLU A 302 21.26 -6.91 6.63
CA GLU A 302 21.74 -8.28 6.58
C GLU A 302 22.17 -8.70 5.16
N MET A 303 21.36 -8.43 4.12
CA MET A 303 21.76 -8.59 2.73
C MET A 303 22.99 -7.74 2.39
N LYS A 304 23.08 -6.50 2.90
CA LYS A 304 24.28 -5.66 2.75
C LYS A 304 25.50 -6.30 3.39
N ARG A 305 25.39 -6.83 4.61
CA ARG A 305 26.48 -7.55 5.30
C ARG A 305 26.91 -8.77 4.50
N ARG A 306 25.99 -9.60 4.02
CA ARG A 306 26.29 -10.78 3.18
C ARG A 306 26.94 -10.40 1.86
N ALA A 307 26.44 -9.37 1.18
CA ALA A 307 27.01 -8.88 -0.08
C ALA A 307 28.45 -8.39 0.12
N LEU A 308 28.69 -7.56 1.16
CA LEU A 308 30.04 -7.14 1.54
C LEU A 308 30.94 -8.34 1.88
N GLN A 309 30.46 -9.31 2.66
CA GLN A 309 31.21 -10.53 2.98
C GLN A 309 31.54 -11.36 1.73
N SER A 310 30.61 -11.49 0.77
CA SER A 310 30.84 -12.22 -0.48
C SER A 310 31.80 -11.52 -1.45
N ALA A 311 31.97 -10.20 -1.30
CA ALA A 311 32.92 -9.39 -2.06
C ALA A 311 34.20 -9.06 -1.28
N PHE A 312 34.34 -9.55 -0.04
CA PHE A 312 35.48 -9.24 0.82
C PHE A 312 36.68 -10.12 0.47
N THR A 313 37.63 -9.57 -0.29
CA THR A 313 39.00 -10.08 -0.34
C THR A 313 39.75 -9.56 0.89
N ASN A 314 40.35 -10.45 1.68
CA ASN A 314 41.21 -10.03 2.79
C ASN A 314 42.53 -9.46 2.24
N LEU A 315 42.62 -8.13 2.14
CA LEU A 315 43.81 -7.40 1.67
C LEU A 315 44.68 -6.89 2.81
N THR A 316 44.25 -7.03 4.07
CA THR A 316 45.06 -6.74 5.25
C THR A 316 46.05 -7.87 5.53
N PRO A 317 47.36 -7.61 5.74
CA PRO A 317 48.30 -8.66 6.09
C PRO A 317 47.97 -9.24 7.47
N ALA A 318 48.02 -10.57 7.60
CA ALA A 318 47.54 -11.27 8.80
C ALA A 318 48.27 -10.85 10.09
N ASP A 319 49.57 -10.54 9.98
CA ASP A 319 50.46 -10.28 11.11
C ASP A 319 50.78 -8.78 11.31
N ALA A 320 50.05 -7.87 10.68
CA ALA A 320 50.37 -6.44 10.62
C ALA A 320 50.13 -5.62 11.91
N MET A 321 49.62 -6.24 12.98
CA MET A 321 49.44 -5.59 14.28
C MET A 321 50.03 -6.48 15.40
N PRO A 322 51.24 -6.19 15.91
CA PRO A 322 51.75 -6.85 17.10
C PRO A 322 50.87 -6.54 18.31
N LEU A 323 50.79 -7.49 19.24
CA LEU A 323 50.11 -7.29 20.51
C LEU A 323 50.95 -6.35 21.38
N TRP A 324 50.58 -5.06 21.40
CA TRP A 324 51.20 -3.97 22.19
C TRP A 324 51.29 -4.21 23.71
N HIS A 325 50.72 -5.30 24.22
CA HIS A 325 50.92 -5.81 25.58
C HIS A 325 52.10 -6.79 25.73
N GLN A 326 52.86 -7.08 24.67
CA GLN A 326 53.99 -8.03 24.67
C GLN A 326 55.36 -7.36 24.47
N ASP A 327 55.43 -6.06 24.16
CA ASP A 327 56.68 -5.30 24.15
C ASP A 327 57.22 -5.17 25.58
N LYS A 328 58.22 -6.00 25.90
CA LYS A 328 58.95 -5.92 27.17
C LYS A 328 59.95 -4.76 27.21
N ASP A 329 60.25 -4.15 26.07
CA ASP A 329 61.25 -3.10 25.92
C ASP A 329 60.73 -1.70 26.27
N MET A 330 59.46 -1.58 26.71
CA MET A 330 58.92 -0.33 27.29
C MET A 330 59.15 -0.20 28.81
N LEU A 331 60.11 -0.94 29.38
CA LEU A 331 60.42 -0.97 30.82
C LEU A 331 61.91 -0.77 31.16
N THR A 332 62.61 0.04 30.36
CA THR A 332 63.98 0.54 30.61
C THR A 332 64.08 2.03 30.39
#